data_AF-A0A7S0EJS6-F1
#
_entry.id   AF-A0A7S0EJS6-F1
#
_cell.length_a   1.000
_cell.length_b   1.000
_cell.length_c   1.000
_cell.angle_alpha   90.00
_cell.angle_beta   90.00
_cell.angle_gamma   90.00
#
_symmetry.space_group_name_H-M   'P 1'
#
loop_
_entity.id
_entity.type
_entity.pdbx_description
1 polymer ?
#
loop_
_entity_poly.entity_id
_entity_poly.type
_entity_poly.pdbx_seq_one_letter_code
_entity_poly.pdbx_strand_id
1 'polypeptide(L)'
;MEQVTASSDGLEALIFTADGDMRQAVNSLQSTANGFGIVNQESVFKVCDQPHPKTAIQIVKSCLTGDIKNAHSKLEDLWQRGYSAQDIVQTIFKVTRNMDMPEKSKLDFLKEIGIYHMRVLEGVDSLVQVSGLLGKLCLLKESSAITA
;
A
#
# COMPACT_ATOMS: atom_id res chain seq x y z
N MET A 1 -16.40 20.42 -23.06
CA MET A 1 -16.27 19.32 -22.09
C MET A 1 -15.27 18.36 -22.67
N GLU A 2 -14.05 18.30 -22.11
CA GLU A 2 -13.03 17.38 -22.62
C GLU A 2 -13.55 15.95 -22.54
N GLN A 3 -13.56 15.24 -23.68
CA GLN A 3 -13.95 13.84 -23.74
C GLN A 3 -12.82 12.99 -23.15
N VAL A 4 -12.77 12.91 -21.81
CA VAL A 4 -11.80 12.07 -21.12
C VAL A 4 -12.18 10.61 -21.33
N THR A 5 -11.31 9.88 -22.02
CA THR A 5 -11.50 8.43 -22.23
C THR A 5 -11.05 7.72 -20.96
N ALA A 6 -12.00 7.36 -20.10
CA ALA A 6 -11.73 6.65 -18.85
C ALA A 6 -12.29 5.22 -18.90
N SER A 7 -11.48 4.26 -18.48
CA SER A 7 -11.90 2.88 -18.30
C SER A 7 -12.39 2.66 -16.86
N SER A 8 -13.24 1.64 -16.64
CA SER A 8 -13.82 1.37 -15.32
C SER A 8 -12.76 1.05 -14.26
N ASP A 9 -11.72 0.32 -14.64
CA ASP A 9 -10.54 0.02 -13.82
C ASP A 9 -9.70 1.27 -13.50
N GLY A 10 -9.62 2.23 -14.42
CA GLY A 10 -8.99 3.53 -14.17
C GLY A 10 -9.75 4.37 -13.15
N LEU A 11 -11.08 4.35 -13.20
CA LEU A 11 -11.94 5.02 -12.22
C LEU A 11 -11.83 4.36 -10.83
N GLU A 12 -11.79 3.03 -10.74
CA GLU A 12 -11.54 2.33 -9.48
C GLU A 12 -10.17 2.67 -8.89
N ALA A 13 -9.13 2.72 -9.73
CA ALA A 13 -7.79 3.14 -9.32
C ALA A 13 -7.78 4.59 -8.80
N LEU A 14 -8.49 5.50 -9.48
CA LEU A 14 -8.64 6.89 -9.03
C LEU A 14 -9.30 6.97 -7.66
N ILE A 15 -10.40 6.25 -7.46
CA ILE A 15 -11.10 6.20 -6.17
C ILE A 15 -10.17 5.65 -5.07
N PHE A 16 -9.40 4.61 -5.39
CA PHE A 16 -8.43 4.03 -4.45
C PHE A 16 -7.32 5.04 -4.07
N THR A 17 -6.79 5.77 -5.05
CA THR A 17 -5.72 6.76 -4.81
C THR A 17 -6.23 8.02 -4.10
N ALA A 18 -7.49 8.41 -4.33
CA ALA A 18 -8.09 9.63 -3.81
C ALA A 18 -8.46 9.55 -2.32
N ASP A 19 -8.65 8.36 -1.76
CA ASP A 19 -8.94 8.14 -0.33
C ASP A 19 -10.12 9.00 0.21
N GLY A 20 -11.08 9.34 -0.65
CA GLY A 20 -12.23 10.20 -0.32
C GLY A 20 -12.00 11.70 -0.50
N ASP A 21 -10.79 12.15 -0.86
CA ASP A 21 -10.51 13.54 -1.23
C ASP A 21 -10.83 13.81 -2.70
N MET A 22 -11.92 14.57 -2.93
CA MET A 22 -12.37 14.94 -4.28
C MET A 22 -11.36 15.83 -5.02
N ARG A 23 -10.60 16.68 -4.32
CA ARG A 23 -9.57 17.52 -4.95
C ARG A 23 -8.44 16.65 -5.48
N GLN A 24 -7.99 15.68 -4.69
CA GLN A 24 -6.96 14.74 -5.12
C GLN A 24 -7.44 13.90 -6.31
N ALA A 25 -8.68 13.41 -6.28
CA ALA A 25 -9.27 12.66 -7.39
C ALA A 25 -9.26 13.45 -8.71
N VAL A 26 -9.70 14.71 -8.68
CA VAL A 26 -9.75 15.57 -9.88
C VAL A 26 -8.34 15.89 -10.39
N ASN A 27 -7.40 16.19 -9.49
CA ASN A 27 -6.02 16.48 -9.87
C ASN A 27 -5.35 15.27 -10.52
N SER A 28 -5.52 14.08 -9.95
CA SER A 28 -5.00 12.83 -10.50
C SER A 28 -5.64 12.49 -11.84
N LEU A 29 -6.96 12.70 -11.97
CA LEU A 29 -7.67 12.51 -13.24
C LEU A 29 -7.14 13.43 -14.34
N GLN A 30 -7.02 14.74 -14.05
CA GLN A 30 -6.51 15.72 -15.01
C GLN A 30 -5.05 15.45 -15.39
N SER A 31 -4.21 15.10 -14.42
CA SER A 31 -2.81 14.77 -14.66
C SER A 31 -2.66 13.52 -15.52
N THR A 32 -3.52 12.51 -15.30
CA THR A 32 -3.54 11.28 -16.10
C THR A 32 -4.06 11.54 -17.51
N ALA A 33 -5.15 12.30 -17.65
CA ALA A 33 -5.71 12.68 -18.94
C ALA A 33 -4.72 13.51 -19.78
N ASN A 34 -4.05 14.48 -19.16
CA ASN A 34 -3.06 15.32 -19.85
C ASN A 34 -1.76 14.57 -20.16
N GLY A 35 -1.31 13.66 -19.29
CA GLY A 35 -0.06 12.93 -19.47
C GLY A 35 -0.15 11.78 -20.47
N PHE A 36 -1.28 11.04 -20.47
CA PHE A 36 -1.42 9.78 -21.20
C PHE A 36 -2.62 9.73 -22.15
N GLY A 37 -3.51 10.72 -22.14
CA GLY A 37 -4.70 10.82 -23.01
C GLY A 37 -5.83 9.83 -22.66
N ILE A 38 -5.50 8.69 -22.04
CA ILE A 38 -6.45 7.66 -21.60
C ILE A 38 -6.25 7.41 -20.11
N VAL A 39 -7.35 7.35 -19.36
CA VAL A 39 -7.35 7.08 -17.92
C VAL A 39 -7.59 5.59 -17.70
N ASN A 40 -6.51 4.82 -17.58
CA ASN A 40 -6.52 3.40 -17.21
C ASN A 40 -5.80 3.17 -15.86
N GLN A 41 -5.92 1.98 -15.28
CA GLN A 41 -5.35 1.67 -13.98
C GLN A 41 -3.82 1.90 -13.92
N GLU A 42 -3.09 1.53 -14.96
CA GLU A 42 -1.63 1.69 -15.02
C GLU A 42 -1.20 3.16 -15.07
N SER A 43 -1.90 3.97 -15.86
CA SER A 43 -1.60 5.40 -16.00
C SER A 43 -1.87 6.14 -14.69
N VAL A 44 -2.97 5.79 -13.99
CA VAL A 44 -3.31 6.39 -12.70
C VAL A 44 -2.25 6.05 -11.64
N PHE A 45 -1.84 4.78 -11.50
CA PHE A 45 -0.82 4.41 -10.52
C PHE A 45 0.57 4.99 -10.85
N LYS A 46 0.87 5.16 -12.15
CA LYS A 46 2.11 5.78 -12.60
C LYS A 46 2.15 7.29 -12.36
N VAL A 47 1.01 7.98 -12.46
CA VAL A 47 0.91 9.43 -12.19
C VAL A 47 0.85 9.73 -10.69
N CYS A 48 0.20 8.88 -9.91
CA CYS A 48 0.07 9.05 -8.47
C CYS A 48 1.27 8.52 -7.67
N ASP A 49 2.28 7.93 -8.31
CA ASP A 49 3.45 7.30 -7.67
C ASP A 49 3.08 6.36 -6.51
N GLN A 50 1.96 5.64 -6.63
CA GLN A 50 1.53 4.67 -5.63
C GLN A 50 1.86 3.24 -6.05
N PRO A 51 2.37 2.39 -5.13
CA PRO A 51 2.66 1.01 -5.44
C PRO A 51 1.36 0.24 -5.73
N HIS A 52 1.41 -0.66 -6.71
CA HIS A 52 0.22 -1.41 -7.12
C HIS A 52 -0.34 -2.23 -5.93
N PRO A 53 -1.65 -2.14 -5.62
CA PRO A 53 -2.27 -2.88 -4.52
C PRO A 53 -2.00 -4.38 -4.53
N LYS A 54 -1.84 -4.99 -5.71
CA LYS A 54 -1.51 -6.42 -5.86
C LYS A 54 -0.18 -6.78 -5.18
N THR A 55 0.83 -5.93 -5.30
CA THR A 55 2.14 -6.14 -4.67
C THR A 55 2.04 -6.02 -3.15
N ALA A 56 1.32 -5.00 -2.66
CA ALA A 56 1.09 -4.83 -1.23
C ALA A 56 0.27 -5.98 -0.62
N ILE A 57 -0.77 -6.48 -1.31
CA ILE A 57 -1.53 -7.67 -0.89
C ILE A 57 -0.60 -8.87 -0.75
N GLN A 58 0.30 -9.06 -1.72
CA GLN A 58 1.25 -10.16 -1.67
C GLN A 58 2.24 -10.04 -0.50
N ILE A 59 2.72 -8.84 -0.17
CA ILE A 59 3.58 -8.60 1.00
C ILE A 59 2.85 -8.98 2.28
N VAL A 60 1.61 -8.50 2.47
CA VAL A 60 0.80 -8.82 3.65
C VAL A 60 0.50 -10.32 3.73
N LYS A 61 0.17 -10.98 2.60
CA LYS A 61 -0.01 -12.43 2.54
C LYS A 61 1.25 -13.19 2.93
N SER A 62 2.43 -12.78 2.44
CA SER A 62 3.70 -13.38 2.83
C SER A 62 3.96 -13.22 4.34
N CYS A 63 3.62 -12.07 4.92
CA CYS A 63 3.69 -11.86 6.38
C CYS A 63 2.72 -12.77 7.14
N LEU A 64 1.50 -12.98 6.64
CA LEU A 64 0.53 -13.91 7.22
C LEU A 64 1.01 -15.37 7.14
N THR A 65 1.75 -15.74 6.09
CA THR A 65 2.38 -17.07 6.01
C THR A 65 3.62 -17.20 6.89
N GLY A 66 4.18 -16.09 7.39
CA GLY A 66 5.45 -16.07 8.14
C GLY A 66 6.69 -16.12 7.25
N ASP A 67 6.54 -15.91 5.95
CA ASP A 67 7.63 -15.92 4.98
C ASP A 67 8.22 -14.50 4.83
N ILE A 68 9.09 -14.15 5.78
CA ILE A 68 9.76 -12.86 5.80
C ILE A 68 10.66 -12.64 4.59
N LYS A 69 11.27 -13.70 4.04
CA LYS A 69 12.21 -13.58 2.90
C LYS A 69 11.46 -13.13 1.65
N ASN A 70 10.33 -13.77 1.35
CA ASN A 70 9.50 -13.37 0.23
C ASN A 70 8.85 -12.00 0.43
N ALA A 71 8.46 -11.65 1.66
CA ALA A 71 7.94 -10.32 1.96
C ALA A 71 9.02 -9.23 1.76
N HIS A 72 10.24 -9.48 2.23
CA HIS A 72 11.35 -8.54 2.14
C HIS A 72 11.83 -8.34 0.70
N SER A 73 11.93 -9.40 -0.10
CA SER A 73 12.27 -9.28 -1.53
C SER A 73 11.27 -8.40 -2.29
N LYS A 74 9.96 -8.55 -2.04
CA LYS A 74 8.94 -7.70 -2.66
C LYS A 74 8.96 -6.26 -2.17
N LEU A 75 9.31 -6.06 -0.90
CA LEU A 75 9.51 -4.72 -0.36
C LEU A 75 10.73 -4.04 -1.00
N GLU A 76 11.82 -4.78 -1.17
CA GLU A 76 13.03 -4.28 -1.83
C GLU A 76 12.75 -3.91 -3.29
N ASP A 77 11.95 -4.69 -4.01
CA ASP A 77 11.50 -4.34 -5.37
C ASP A 77 10.72 -3.01 -5.40
N LEU A 78 9.89 -2.73 -4.39
CA LEU A 78 9.19 -1.45 -4.28
C LEU A 78 10.17 -0.31 -3.94
N TRP A 79 11.12 -0.57 -3.06
CA TRP A 79 12.14 0.41 -2.69
C TRP A 79 13.03 0.79 -3.88
N GLN A 80 13.48 -0.20 -4.67
CA GLN A 80 14.30 0.02 -5.86
C GLN A 80 13.56 0.77 -6.98
N ARG A 81 12.22 0.69 -7.01
CA ARG A 81 11.39 1.50 -7.91
C ARG A 81 11.29 2.97 -7.50
N GLY A 82 11.81 3.34 -6.33
CA GLY A 82 11.83 4.72 -5.84
C GLY A 82 10.60 5.14 -5.04
N TYR A 83 9.76 4.19 -4.61
CA TYR A 83 8.63 4.53 -3.74
C TYR A 83 9.12 4.96 -2.35
N SER A 84 8.49 5.99 -1.79
CA SER A 84 8.83 6.47 -0.45
C SER A 84 8.40 5.47 0.63
N ALA A 85 9.11 5.48 1.77
CA ALA A 85 8.73 4.67 2.93
C ALA A 85 7.29 4.97 3.39
N GLN A 86 6.89 6.25 3.31
CA GLN A 86 5.56 6.70 3.68
C GLN A 86 4.48 6.07 2.77
N ASP A 87 4.67 6.11 1.46
CA ASP A 87 3.72 5.57 0.49
C ASP A 87 3.58 4.05 0.62
N ILE A 88 4.70 3.36 0.86
CA ILE A 88 4.72 1.92 1.10
C ILE A 88 3.90 1.59 2.36
N VAL A 89 4.17 2.25 3.48
CA VAL A 89 3.47 2.00 4.75
C VAL A 89 1.98 2.35 4.66
N GLN A 90 1.62 3.47 4.02
CA GLN A 90 0.23 3.84 3.79
C GLN A 90 -0.50 2.84 2.90
N THR A 91 0.13 2.35 1.84
CA THR A 91 -0.47 1.35 0.95
C THR A 91 -0.69 0.03 1.69
N ILE A 92 0.30 -0.41 2.49
CA ILE A 92 0.17 -1.62 3.33
C ILE A 92 -0.98 -1.46 4.33
N PHE A 93 -1.14 -0.28 4.95
CA PHE A 93 -2.24 0.02 5.86
C PHE A 93 -3.61 -0.10 5.17
N LYS A 94 -3.77 0.56 4.01
CA LYS A 94 -5.02 0.52 3.21
C LYS A 94 -5.38 -0.90 2.81
N VAL A 95 -4.40 -1.67 2.33
CA VAL A 95 -4.59 -3.06 1.93
C VAL A 95 -4.95 -3.95 3.11
N THR A 96 -4.29 -3.78 4.26
CA THR A 96 -4.55 -4.59 5.46
C THR A 96 -5.95 -4.34 6.01
N ARG A 97 -6.44 -3.09 5.96
CA ARG A 97 -7.81 -2.73 6.35
C ARG A 97 -8.87 -3.45 5.51
N ASN A 98 -8.65 -3.52 4.20
CA ASN A 98 -9.58 -4.12 3.23
C ASN A 98 -9.41 -5.64 3.06
N MET A 99 -8.36 -6.24 3.63
CA MET A 99 -8.10 -7.67 3.52
C MET A 99 -9.03 -8.48 4.42
N ASP A 100 -9.44 -9.65 3.95
CA ASP A 100 -10.24 -10.59 4.75
C ASP A 100 -9.32 -11.44 5.65
N MET A 101 -9.43 -11.25 6.96
CA MET A 101 -8.61 -11.91 7.99
C MET A 101 -9.29 -11.82 9.36
N PRO A 102 -8.94 -12.69 10.33
CA PRO A 102 -9.52 -12.66 11.67
C PRO A 102 -9.38 -11.28 12.32
N GLU A 103 -10.46 -10.76 12.91
CA GLU A 103 -10.54 -9.39 13.42
C GLU A 103 -9.44 -9.07 14.43
N LYS A 104 -9.14 -10.02 15.33
CA LYS A 104 -8.06 -9.86 16.32
C LYS A 104 -6.69 -9.65 15.65
N SER A 105 -6.32 -10.52 14.71
CA SER A 105 -5.06 -10.40 13.98
C SER A 105 -5.02 -9.14 13.11
N LYS A 106 -6.16 -8.74 12.53
CA LYS A 106 -6.28 -7.49 11.78
C LYS A 106 -5.96 -6.28 12.64
N LEU A 107 -6.55 -6.21 13.84
CA LEU A 107 -6.33 -5.11 14.78
C LEU A 107 -4.87 -5.04 15.25
N ASP A 108 -4.27 -6.19 15.55
CA ASP A 108 -2.86 -6.25 15.94
C ASP A 108 -1.92 -5.77 14.82
N PHE A 109 -2.21 -6.17 13.57
CA PHE A 109 -1.47 -5.72 12.39
C PHE A 109 -1.63 -4.21 12.18
N LEU A 110 -2.86 -3.69 12.22
CA LEU A 110 -3.13 -2.26 12.04
C LEU A 110 -2.47 -1.41 13.13
N LYS A 111 -2.42 -1.91 14.38
CA LYS A 111 -1.75 -1.25 15.49
C LYS A 111 -0.25 -1.09 15.24
N GLU A 112 0.44 -2.17 14.86
CA GLU A 112 1.88 -2.10 14.57
C GLU A 112 2.16 -1.25 13.33
N ILE A 113 1.38 -1.39 12.25
CA ILE A 113 1.53 -0.54 11.06
C ILE A 113 1.36 0.94 11.43
N GLY A 114 0.40 1.28 12.29
CA GLY A 114 0.19 2.64 12.78
C GLY A 114 1.38 3.20 13.57
N ILE A 115 2.00 2.39 14.43
CA ILE A 115 3.21 2.80 15.18
C ILE A 115 4.37 3.09 14.22
N TYR A 116 4.58 2.22 13.22
CA TYR A 116 5.61 2.46 12.20
C TYR A 116 5.29 3.65 11.31
N HIS A 117 4.02 3.88 10.97
CA HIS A 117 3.62 5.06 10.22
C HIS A 117 3.98 6.36 10.98
N MET A 118 3.72 6.40 12.28
CA MET A 118 4.13 7.52 13.13
C MET A 118 5.65 7.73 13.11
N ARG A 119 6.44 6.66 13.23
CA ARG A 119 7.91 6.76 13.18
C ARG A 119 8.44 7.27 11.84
N VAL A 120 7.81 6.86 10.74
CA VAL A 120 8.15 7.35 9.40
C VAL A 120 7.82 8.85 9.29
N LEU A 121 6.68 9.28 9.83
CA LEU A 121 6.31 10.72 9.88
C LEU A 121 7.24 11.55 10.78
N GLU A 122 7.81 10.95 11.83
CA GLU A 122 8.85 11.57 12.67
C GLU A 122 10.21 11.68 11.96
N GLY A 123 10.32 11.20 10.72
CA GLY A 123 11.53 11.30 9.88
C GLY A 123 12.40 10.05 9.89
N VAL A 124 11.93 8.94 10.47
CA VAL A 124 12.66 7.66 10.43
C VAL A 124 12.18 6.84 9.24
N ASP A 125 12.58 7.23 8.04
CA ASP A 125 12.12 6.68 6.76
C ASP A 125 13.05 5.62 6.16
N SER A 126 14.01 5.09 6.91
CA SER A 126 14.96 4.09 6.40
C SER A 126 14.31 2.76 5.98
N LEU A 127 14.90 2.09 4.97
CA LEU A 127 14.53 0.73 4.56
C LEU A 127 14.53 -0.27 5.74
N VAL A 128 15.42 -0.06 6.72
CA VAL A 128 15.53 -0.89 7.92
C VAL A 128 14.26 -0.79 8.77
N GLN A 129 13.64 0.39 8.90
CA GLN A 129 12.37 0.51 9.63
C GLN A 129 11.25 -0.24 8.92
N VAL A 130 11.11 -0.10 7.60
CA VAL A 130 10.06 -0.78 6.84
C VAL A 130 10.27 -2.31 6.85
N SER A 131 11.53 -2.75 6.83
CA SER A 131 11.87 -4.18 6.99
C SER A 131 11.59 -4.68 8.40
N GLY A 132 11.83 -3.85 9.42
CA GLY A 132 11.47 -4.13 10.81
C GLY A 132 9.97 -4.28 11.02
N LEU A 133 9.15 -3.49 10.32
CA LEU A 133 7.70 -3.66 10.29
C LEU A 133 7.32 -5.06 9.78
N LEU A 134 7.86 -5.51 8.63
CA LEU A 134 7.58 -6.85 8.11
C LEU A 134 7.95 -7.95 9.09
N GLY A 135 9.12 -7.83 9.74
CA GLY A 135 9.54 -8.76 10.78
C GLY A 135 8.58 -8.80 11.97
N LYS A 136 8.10 -7.63 12.42
CA LYS A 136 7.15 -7.54 13.52
C LYS A 136 5.79 -8.17 13.16
N LEU A 137 5.31 -7.93 11.95
CA LEU A 137 4.07 -8.55 11.45
C LEU A 137 4.16 -10.07 11.37
N CYS A 138 5.31 -10.61 10.93
CA CYS A 138 5.54 -12.07 10.91
C CYS A 138 5.53 -12.67 12.32
N LEU A 139 6.11 -11.99 13.32
CA LEU A 139 6.14 -12.45 14.71
C LEU A 139 4.75 -12.41 15.37
N LEU A 140 3.90 -11.44 15.03
CA LEU A 140 2.53 -11.35 15.57
C LEU A 140 1.66 -12.56 15.16
N LYS A 141 1.92 -13.11 13.97
CA LYS A 141 1.29 -14.38 13.53
C LYS A 141 1.66 -15.52 14.47
N GLU A 142 2.93 -15.65 14.84
CA GLU A 142 3.39 -16.71 15.75
C GLU A 142 2.76 -16.57 17.15
N SER A 143 2.68 -15.35 17.68
CA SER A 143 2.04 -15.10 18.99
C SER A 143 0.54 -15.39 18.98
N SER A 144 -0.13 -15.17 17.85
CA SER A 144 -1.57 -15.48 17.69
C SER A 144 -1.82 -16.99 17.59
N ALA A 145 -0.87 -17.76 17.04
CA ALA A 145 -0.94 -19.21 16.91
C ALA A 145 -0.67 -19.96 18.24
N ILE A 146 0.10 -19.35 19.16
CA ILE A 146 0.43 -19.94 20.47
C ILE A 146 -0.73 -19.77 21.48
N THR A 147 -1.70 -18.89 21.21
CA THR A 147 -2.84 -18.62 22.09
C THR A 147 -4.14 -19.28 21.61
N ALA A 148 -4.06 -20.22 20.66
CA ALA A 148 -5.19 -20.97 20.11
C ALA A 148 -5.15 -22.43 20.57
#